data_AF-W7B266-F1
#
_entry.id   AF-W7B266-F1
#
_cell.length_a   1.000
_cell.length_b   1.000
_cell.length_c   1.000
_cell.angle_alpha   90.00
_cell.angle_beta   90.00
_cell.angle_gamma   90.00
#
_symmetry.space_group_name_H-M   'P 1'
#
loop_
_entity.id
_entity.type
_entity.pdbx_description
1 polymer ?
#
loop_
_entity_poly.entity_id
_entity_poly.type
_entity_poly.pdbx_seq_one_letter_code
_entity_poly.pdbx_strand_id
1 'polypeptide(L)'
;MADKATGGVAMFSAINSIKRGDNDIVICGGTEAPLTLLSGICHYEAGELLDKNDEKEGILPFCSKSDGTILGEGSSVLILEEYEHALDRNAPIYAEIKNISTNFGDDSLELNMENCLVQSKLEYKDIDLLLPEANGIVKNDNVENQAISNLNLKYNHQPNLKFPKKYYGHLYGAQASTDVIAAILYLKNADKNSIKTRALINNRSKEGINVSIAIEKID
;
A
#
# COMPACT_ATOMS: atom_id res chain seq x y z
N MET A 1 18.41 -2.38 2.21
CA MET A 1 17.47 -2.40 3.36
C MET A 1 16.12 -1.90 2.86
N ALA A 2 15.00 -2.52 3.23
CA ALA A 2 13.70 -2.22 2.61
C ALA A 2 13.00 -0.95 3.15
N ASP A 3 13.52 -0.32 4.21
CA ASP A 3 12.99 0.97 4.70
C ASP A 3 11.45 0.85 4.94
N LYS A 4 10.63 1.83 4.57
CA LYS A 4 9.18 1.87 4.61
C LYS A 4 8.48 0.84 3.72
N ALA A 5 9.23 0.10 2.91
CA ALA A 5 8.72 -1.07 2.20
C ALA A 5 8.85 -2.38 2.97
N THR A 6 9.40 -2.37 4.18
CA THR A 6 9.65 -3.59 4.97
C THR A 6 8.38 -4.43 5.19
N GLY A 7 7.25 -3.83 5.58
CA GLY A 7 5.99 -4.57 5.75
C GLY A 7 5.49 -5.21 4.46
N GLY A 8 5.64 -4.52 3.33
CA GLY A 8 5.29 -5.04 2.01
C GLY A 8 6.21 -6.19 1.57
N VAL A 9 7.52 -6.05 1.80
CA VAL A 9 8.51 -7.11 1.53
C VAL A 9 8.28 -8.33 2.44
N ALA A 10 7.91 -8.13 3.70
CA ALA A 10 7.55 -9.23 4.61
C ALA A 10 6.31 -9.98 4.11
N MET A 11 5.28 -9.26 3.65
CA MET A 11 4.12 -9.88 2.99
C MET A 11 4.52 -10.62 1.71
N PHE A 12 5.42 -10.06 0.91
CA PHE A 12 5.92 -10.72 -0.31
C PHE A 12 6.59 -12.05 0.02
N SER A 13 7.46 -12.08 1.03
CA SER A 13 8.09 -13.33 1.49
C SER A 13 7.07 -14.35 2.00
N ALA A 14 6.06 -13.91 2.77
CA ALA A 14 5.00 -14.76 3.30
C ALA A 14 4.15 -15.39 2.19
N ILE A 15 3.65 -14.58 1.25
CA ILE A 15 2.82 -15.03 0.13
C ILE A 15 3.60 -16.00 -0.75
N ASN A 16 4.87 -15.72 -1.05
CA ASN A 16 5.67 -16.64 -1.84
C ASN A 16 5.98 -17.95 -1.10
N SER A 17 6.07 -17.93 0.23
CA SER A 17 6.22 -19.15 1.02
C SER A 17 4.97 -20.04 0.90
N ILE A 18 3.78 -19.45 0.95
CA ILE A 18 2.52 -20.18 0.76
C ILE A 18 2.40 -20.70 -0.68
N LYS A 19 2.68 -19.85 -1.67
CA LYS A 19 2.63 -20.24 -3.10
C LYS A 19 3.57 -21.40 -3.45
N ARG A 20 4.70 -21.54 -2.75
CA ARG A 20 5.64 -22.65 -2.94
C ARG A 20 5.23 -23.93 -2.20
N GLY A 21 4.22 -23.87 -1.33
CA GLY A 21 3.82 -24.97 -0.47
C GLY A 21 4.75 -25.18 0.73
N ASP A 22 5.58 -24.18 1.08
CA ASP A 22 6.49 -24.28 2.22
C ASP A 22 5.73 -24.12 3.56
N ASN A 23 4.62 -23.37 3.56
CA ASN A 23 3.79 -23.10 4.73
C ASN A 23 2.32 -22.93 4.31
N ASP A 24 1.39 -23.51 5.06
CA ASP A 24 -0.06 -23.30 4.83
C ASP A 24 -0.57 -22.01 5.47
N ILE A 25 0.01 -21.60 6.61
CA ILE A 25 -0.36 -20.39 7.36
C ILE A 25 0.90 -19.59 7.70
N VAL A 26 0.87 -18.28 7.47
CA VAL A 26 1.96 -17.36 7.82
C VAL A 26 1.41 -16.10 8.48
N ILE A 27 2.02 -15.70 9.60
CA ILE A 27 1.78 -14.40 10.22
C ILE A 27 2.78 -13.40 9.63
N CYS A 28 2.31 -12.29 9.09
CA CYS A 28 3.16 -11.27 8.48
C CYS A 28 2.60 -9.86 8.70
N GLY A 29 3.43 -8.85 8.50
CA GLY A 29 3.03 -7.45 8.68
C GLY A 29 4.23 -6.55 8.91
N GLY A 30 4.00 -5.43 9.58
CA GLY A 30 5.03 -4.46 9.93
C GLY A 30 4.71 -3.69 11.20
N THR A 31 5.75 -3.12 11.79
CA THR A 31 5.67 -2.24 12.96
C THR A 31 6.64 -1.09 12.77
N GLU A 32 6.27 0.08 13.25
CA GLU A 32 7.15 1.24 13.30
C GLU A 32 6.83 2.07 14.55
N ALA A 33 7.87 2.64 15.18
CA ALA A 33 7.73 3.51 16.34
C ALA A 33 8.74 4.67 16.28
N PRO A 34 8.56 5.60 15.33
CA PRO A 34 9.55 6.63 15.06
C PRO A 34 9.34 7.87 15.92
N LEU A 35 8.34 7.93 16.81
CA LEU A 35 8.00 9.15 17.56
C LEU A 35 8.96 9.40 18.72
N THR A 36 10.20 9.74 18.37
CA THR A 36 11.27 10.14 19.28
C THR A 36 11.79 11.51 18.89
N LEU A 37 12.39 12.23 19.84
CA LEU A 37 13.00 13.54 19.57
C LEU A 37 14.06 13.44 18.46
N LEU A 38 14.89 12.40 18.49
CA LEU A 38 15.94 12.21 17.49
C LEU A 38 15.35 12.03 16.08
N SER A 39 14.36 11.14 15.93
CA SER A 39 13.72 10.92 14.63
C SER A 39 13.00 12.19 14.14
N GLY A 40 12.31 12.91 15.02
CA GLY A 40 11.70 14.20 14.68
C GLY A 40 12.71 15.21 14.12
N ILE A 41 13.87 15.35 14.76
CA ILE A 41 14.96 16.21 14.27
C ILE A 41 15.47 15.70 12.91
N CYS A 42 15.73 14.40 12.78
CA CYS A 42 16.23 13.83 11.53
C CYS A 42 15.26 14.04 10.34
N HIS A 43 13.96 13.83 10.52
CA HIS A 43 12.97 14.03 9.46
C HIS A 43 12.74 15.52 9.17
N TYR A 44 12.84 16.40 10.17
CA TYR A 44 12.79 17.85 9.97
C TYR A 44 13.98 18.33 9.13
N GLU A 45 15.21 17.95 9.50
CA GLU A 45 16.43 18.29 8.76
C GLU A 45 16.44 17.68 7.34
N ALA A 46 15.80 16.52 7.15
CA ALA A 46 15.61 15.92 5.83
C ALA A 46 14.55 16.61 4.98
N GLY A 47 13.79 17.58 5.52
CA GLY A 47 12.69 18.26 4.83
C GLY A 47 11.50 17.34 4.52
N GLU A 48 11.30 16.29 5.33
CA GLU A 48 10.24 15.30 5.14
C GLU A 48 8.98 15.63 5.95
N LEU A 49 9.09 16.42 7.02
CA LEU A 49 7.96 16.78 7.88
C LEU A 49 7.18 17.99 7.34
N LEU A 50 5.87 17.93 7.50
CA LEU A 50 4.95 19.04 7.24
C LEU A 50 5.32 20.26 8.11
N ASP A 51 5.35 21.45 7.50
CA ASP A 51 5.62 22.68 8.24
C ASP A 51 4.41 23.07 9.09
N LYS A 52 4.61 23.16 10.40
CA LYS A 52 3.60 23.58 11.38
C LYS A 52 3.08 25.01 11.13
N ASN A 53 3.86 25.85 10.44
CA ASN A 53 3.53 27.27 10.28
C ASN A 53 2.52 27.54 9.17
N ASP A 54 2.26 26.56 8.30
CA ASP A 54 1.18 26.63 7.32
C ASP A 54 -0.11 26.10 7.97
N GLU A 55 -1.24 26.80 7.78
CA GLU A 55 -2.58 26.44 8.31
C GLU A 55 -3.16 25.14 7.71
N LYS A 56 -2.32 24.22 7.23
CA LYS A 56 -2.72 23.00 6.53
C LYS A 56 -3.17 21.93 7.51
N GLU A 57 -4.40 21.44 7.32
CA GLU A 57 -4.96 20.33 8.07
C GLU A 57 -4.49 18.98 7.50
N GLY A 58 -3.28 18.56 7.87
CA GLY A 58 -2.79 17.20 7.63
C GLY A 58 -2.02 16.98 6.33
N ILE A 59 -1.71 15.72 6.03
CA ILE A 59 -1.01 15.32 4.81
C ILE A 59 -1.93 15.61 3.61
N LEU A 60 -1.41 16.27 2.57
CA LEU A 60 -2.15 16.66 1.35
C LEU A 60 -1.62 15.95 0.10
N PRO A 61 -1.87 14.63 -0.09
CA PRO A 61 -1.28 13.92 -1.21
C PRO A 61 -1.70 14.46 -2.57
N PHE A 62 -0.78 14.42 -3.53
CA PHE A 62 -0.97 14.90 -4.90
C PHE A 62 -1.41 16.37 -4.99
N CYS A 63 -1.18 17.16 -3.95
CA CYS A 63 -1.47 18.60 -3.93
C CYS A 63 -0.20 19.41 -4.16
N SER A 64 -0.28 20.45 -5.01
CA SER A 64 0.84 21.38 -5.23
C SER A 64 1.21 22.20 -3.99
N LYS A 65 0.30 22.29 -3.01
CA LYS A 65 0.55 22.93 -1.71
C LYS A 65 1.09 21.96 -0.66
N SER A 66 1.26 20.67 -0.98
CA SER A 66 1.86 19.73 -0.03
C SER A 66 3.31 20.10 0.25
N ASP A 67 3.73 19.94 1.49
CA ASP A 67 5.05 20.37 1.98
C ASP A 67 5.73 19.32 2.86
N GLY A 68 5.10 18.17 3.08
CA GLY A 68 5.71 17.08 3.82
C GLY A 68 4.70 16.03 4.27
N THR A 69 5.14 15.23 5.22
CA THR A 69 4.40 14.15 5.85
C THR A 69 4.22 14.38 7.34
N ILE A 70 3.35 13.58 7.97
CA ILE A 70 3.20 13.53 9.42
C ILE A 70 3.65 12.16 9.87
N LEU A 71 4.53 12.08 10.87
CA LEU A 71 4.98 10.81 11.41
C LEU A 71 3.82 10.10 12.11
N GLY A 72 3.66 8.82 11.83
CA GLY A 72 2.79 7.92 12.56
C GLY A 72 3.59 6.82 13.25
N GLU A 73 2.99 6.20 14.25
CA GLU A 73 3.52 5.06 14.99
C GLU A 73 2.44 3.98 15.11
N GLY A 74 2.82 2.72 14.97
CA GLY A 74 1.90 1.60 15.11
C GLY A 74 2.39 0.33 14.44
N SER A 75 1.53 -0.68 14.48
CA SER A 75 1.78 -1.98 13.89
C SER A 75 0.52 -2.54 13.24
N SER A 76 0.70 -3.33 12.20
CA SER A 76 -0.38 -4.11 11.59
C SER A 76 0.12 -5.49 11.23
N VAL A 77 -0.72 -6.49 11.49
CA VAL A 77 -0.41 -7.89 11.30
C VAL A 77 -1.59 -8.56 10.59
N LEU A 78 -1.27 -9.45 9.66
CA LEU A 78 -2.19 -10.27 8.88
C LEU A 78 -1.82 -11.74 9.09
N ILE A 79 -2.86 -12.58 9.15
CA ILE A 79 -2.72 -14.03 9.02
C ILE A 79 -3.04 -14.34 7.56
N LEU A 80 -2.04 -14.82 6.84
CA LEU A 80 -2.19 -15.30 5.48
C LEU A 80 -2.27 -16.83 5.50
N GLU A 81 -3.10 -17.37 4.62
CA GLU A 81 -3.37 -18.79 4.58
C GLU A 81 -3.60 -19.24 3.13
N GLU A 82 -3.19 -20.46 2.83
CA GLU A 82 -3.50 -21.12 1.56
C GLU A 82 -5.03 -21.25 1.41
N TYR A 83 -5.55 -20.96 0.22
CA TYR A 83 -6.97 -20.75 0.01
C TYR A 83 -7.79 -22.04 0.22
N GLU A 84 -7.35 -23.16 -0.34
CA GLU A 84 -8.05 -24.44 -0.18
C GLU A 84 -7.96 -24.95 1.27
N HIS A 85 -6.80 -24.79 1.91
CA HIS A 85 -6.62 -25.10 3.34
C HIS A 85 -7.57 -24.28 4.22
N ALA A 86 -7.74 -22.98 3.94
CA ALA A 86 -8.68 -22.12 4.65
C ALA A 86 -10.14 -22.59 4.46
N LEU A 87 -10.52 -22.99 3.24
CA LEU A 87 -11.85 -23.52 2.93
C LEU A 87 -12.11 -24.84 3.66
N ASP A 88 -11.17 -25.78 3.62
CA ASP A 88 -11.31 -27.12 4.23
C ASP A 88 -11.60 -27.04 5.73
N ARG A 89 -10.96 -26.09 6.43
CA ARG A 89 -11.20 -25.88 7.87
C ARG A 89 -12.29 -24.86 8.19
N ASN A 90 -13.00 -24.35 7.18
CA ASN A 90 -14.04 -23.31 7.31
C ASN A 90 -13.54 -22.05 8.03
N ALA A 91 -12.36 -21.56 7.66
CA ALA A 91 -11.80 -20.33 8.20
C ALA A 91 -12.62 -19.10 7.76
N PRO A 92 -12.76 -18.06 8.61
CA PRO A 92 -13.30 -16.79 8.17
C PRO A 92 -12.30 -16.10 7.23
N ILE A 93 -12.70 -15.86 5.99
CA ILE A 93 -11.85 -15.20 4.98
C ILE A 93 -12.31 -13.76 4.80
N TYR A 94 -11.37 -12.81 4.90
CA TYR A 94 -11.67 -11.37 4.79
C TYR A 94 -11.53 -10.84 3.37
N ALA A 95 -10.56 -11.36 2.62
CA ALA A 95 -10.27 -11.04 1.23
C ALA A 95 -9.26 -12.06 0.67
N GLU A 96 -9.19 -12.17 -0.65
CA GLU A 96 -8.15 -12.91 -1.36
C GLU A 96 -7.01 -11.95 -1.76
N ILE A 97 -5.75 -12.33 -1.54
CA ILE A 97 -4.61 -11.64 -2.15
C ILE A 97 -4.31 -12.32 -3.49
N LYS A 98 -4.68 -11.67 -4.60
CA LYS A 98 -4.45 -12.21 -5.95
C LYS A 98 -2.97 -12.28 -6.29
N ASN A 99 -2.25 -11.21 -5.97
CA ASN A 99 -0.80 -11.19 -6.10
C ASN A 99 -0.15 -10.05 -5.31
N ILE A 100 1.16 -10.19 -5.11
CA ILE A 100 2.06 -9.14 -4.68
C ILE A 100 3.28 -9.14 -5.60
N SER A 101 3.66 -7.98 -6.12
CA SER A 101 4.90 -7.78 -6.86
C SER A 101 5.83 -6.85 -6.10
N THR A 102 7.12 -7.09 -6.24
CA THR A 102 8.15 -6.16 -5.82
C THR A 102 9.28 -6.12 -6.83
N ASN A 103 9.86 -4.95 -7.04
CA ASN A 103 11.07 -4.78 -7.82
C ASN A 103 12.17 -4.16 -6.94
N PHE A 104 13.34 -4.81 -6.90
CA PHE A 104 14.51 -4.30 -6.18
C PHE A 104 15.43 -3.60 -7.18
N GLY A 105 15.06 -2.42 -7.70
CA GLY A 105 15.86 -1.73 -8.74
C GLY A 105 15.18 -0.53 -9.43
N ASP A 106 15.73 -0.15 -10.60
CA ASP A 106 15.39 1.04 -11.40
C ASP A 106 14.03 0.98 -12.12
N ASP A 107 13.30 -0.13 -12.00
CA ASP A 107 12.02 -0.31 -12.66
C ASP A 107 10.96 0.63 -12.09
N SER A 108 10.14 1.21 -12.98
CA SER A 108 9.13 2.18 -12.59
C SER A 108 8.01 1.57 -11.74
N LEU A 109 7.38 2.40 -10.91
CA LEU A 109 6.17 2.01 -10.17
C LEU A 109 5.06 1.55 -11.13
N GLU A 110 4.96 2.17 -12.31
CA GLU A 110 4.04 1.78 -13.38
C GLU A 110 4.24 0.32 -13.78
N LEU A 111 5.48 -0.06 -14.11
CA LEU A 111 5.81 -1.44 -14.50
C LEU A 111 5.55 -2.42 -13.35
N ASN A 112 5.82 -2.03 -12.09
CA ASN A 112 5.56 -2.89 -10.94
C ASN A 112 4.05 -3.17 -10.74
N MET A 113 3.21 -2.14 -10.94
CA MET A 113 1.76 -2.28 -10.92
C MET A 113 1.28 -3.23 -12.03
N GLU A 114 1.76 -3.03 -13.26
CA GLU A 114 1.39 -3.88 -14.39
C GLU A 114 1.79 -5.34 -14.17
N ASN A 115 3.02 -5.58 -13.67
CA ASN A 115 3.48 -6.92 -13.32
C ASN A 115 2.60 -7.57 -12.25
N CYS A 116 2.16 -6.80 -11.24
CA CYS A 116 1.25 -7.30 -10.22
C CYS A 116 -0.08 -7.77 -10.82
N LEU A 117 -0.65 -6.95 -11.70
CA LEU A 117 -1.95 -7.21 -12.34
C LEU A 117 -1.87 -8.40 -13.29
N VAL A 118 -0.82 -8.48 -14.11
CA VAL A 118 -0.59 -9.62 -15.02
C VAL A 118 -0.50 -10.93 -14.25
N GLN A 119 0.29 -10.96 -13.17
CA GLN A 119 0.42 -12.16 -12.32
C GLN A 119 -0.88 -12.48 -11.55
N SER A 120 -1.72 -11.47 -11.29
CA SER A 120 -3.07 -11.63 -10.72
C SER A 120 -4.11 -12.09 -11.74
N LYS A 121 -3.77 -12.14 -13.04
CA LYS A 121 -4.72 -12.30 -14.16
C LYS A 121 -5.82 -11.23 -14.15
N LEU A 122 -5.46 -10.01 -13.77
CA LEU A 122 -6.32 -8.83 -13.76
C LEU A 122 -5.79 -7.79 -14.76
N GLU A 123 -6.68 -6.92 -15.21
CA GLU A 123 -6.32 -5.69 -15.92
C GLU A 123 -6.51 -4.48 -15.01
N TYR A 124 -5.87 -3.36 -15.34
CA TYR A 124 -6.02 -2.12 -14.55
C TYR A 124 -7.48 -1.63 -14.50
N LYS A 125 -8.26 -1.89 -15.56
CA LYS A 125 -9.69 -1.58 -15.63
C LYS A 125 -10.55 -2.34 -14.62
N ASP A 126 -10.02 -3.43 -14.07
CA ASP A 126 -10.70 -4.25 -13.06
C ASP A 126 -10.55 -3.67 -11.64
N ILE A 127 -9.71 -2.65 -11.45
CA ILE A 127 -9.38 -2.10 -10.14
C ILE A 127 -10.34 -0.97 -9.76
N ASP A 128 -11.18 -1.19 -8.76
CA ASP A 128 -12.15 -0.19 -8.31
C ASP A 128 -11.57 0.83 -7.32
N LEU A 129 -10.57 0.40 -6.56
CA LEU A 129 -9.96 1.13 -5.45
C LEU A 129 -8.43 1.10 -5.58
N LEU A 130 -7.77 2.25 -5.45
CA LEU A 130 -6.31 2.30 -5.39
C LEU A 130 -5.87 3.06 -4.14
N LEU A 131 -5.00 2.44 -3.35
CA LEU A 131 -4.35 3.05 -2.18
C LEU A 131 -2.88 3.31 -2.54
N PRO A 132 -2.53 4.54 -2.91
CA PRO A 132 -1.16 4.91 -3.23
C PRO A 132 -0.31 5.14 -1.97
N GLU A 133 1.01 5.15 -2.13
CA GLU A 133 1.98 5.51 -1.09
C GLU A 133 1.78 6.95 -0.61
N ALA A 134 1.51 7.88 -1.53
CA ALA A 134 0.93 9.21 -1.35
C ALA A 134 1.30 9.86 -0.01
N ASN A 135 2.60 10.10 0.18
CA ASN A 135 3.15 10.47 1.49
C ASN A 135 3.21 11.98 1.72
N GLY A 136 2.76 12.78 0.75
CA GLY A 136 2.71 14.24 0.85
C GLY A 136 4.04 14.92 0.49
N ILE A 137 5.09 14.17 0.21
CA ILE A 137 6.34 14.74 -0.31
C ILE A 137 6.17 14.95 -1.81
N VAL A 138 6.07 16.21 -2.26
CA VAL A 138 5.73 16.60 -3.63
C VAL A 138 6.51 15.83 -4.70
N LYS A 139 7.82 15.66 -4.51
CA LYS A 139 8.66 14.93 -5.48
C LYS A 139 8.22 13.48 -5.64
N ASN A 140 7.91 12.78 -4.54
CA ASN A 140 7.53 11.37 -4.56
C ASN A 140 6.09 11.21 -5.10
N ASP A 141 5.19 12.07 -4.62
CA ASP A 141 3.81 12.11 -5.04
C ASP A 141 3.69 12.40 -6.54
N ASN A 142 4.56 13.23 -7.13
CA ASN A 142 4.59 13.48 -8.57
C ASN A 142 4.95 12.23 -9.38
N VAL A 143 5.94 11.44 -8.93
CA VAL A 143 6.35 10.19 -9.59
C VAL A 143 5.20 9.18 -9.56
N GLU A 144 4.53 9.05 -8.42
CA GLU A 144 3.40 8.14 -8.27
C GLU A 144 2.17 8.60 -9.06
N ASN A 145 1.83 9.88 -8.99
CA ASN A 145 0.71 10.45 -9.74
C ASN A 145 0.93 10.32 -11.27
N GLN A 146 2.16 10.46 -11.75
CA GLN A 146 2.49 10.23 -13.15
C GLN A 146 2.25 8.77 -13.56
N ALA A 147 2.72 7.80 -12.77
CA ALA A 147 2.50 6.38 -13.03
C ALA A 147 1.00 6.03 -13.06
N ILE A 148 0.23 6.52 -12.08
CA ILE A 148 -1.24 6.33 -12.03
C ILE A 148 -1.91 6.99 -13.24
N SER A 149 -1.50 8.21 -13.61
CA SER A 149 -2.07 8.93 -14.75
C SER A 149 -1.81 8.21 -16.09
N ASN A 150 -0.61 7.66 -16.28
CA ASN A 150 -0.28 6.89 -17.47
C ASN A 150 -1.17 5.65 -17.59
N LEU A 151 -1.35 4.89 -16.50
CA LEU A 151 -2.25 3.72 -16.48
C LEU A 151 -3.70 4.13 -16.71
N ASN A 152 -4.16 5.22 -16.09
CA ASN A 152 -5.52 5.72 -16.30
C ASN A 152 -5.78 6.02 -17.78
N LEU A 153 -4.83 6.67 -18.46
CA LEU A 153 -4.91 6.97 -19.89
C LEU A 153 -4.84 5.70 -20.74
N LYS A 154 -3.90 4.80 -20.45
CA LYS A 154 -3.69 3.55 -21.21
C LYS A 154 -4.90 2.64 -21.18
N TYR A 155 -5.59 2.55 -20.05
CA TYR A 155 -6.73 1.64 -19.85
C TYR A 155 -8.08 2.34 -19.88
N ASN A 156 -8.12 3.67 -20.07
CA ASN A 156 -9.33 4.49 -20.03
C ASN A 156 -10.19 4.21 -18.78
N HIS A 157 -9.55 4.15 -17.62
CA HIS A 157 -10.19 3.80 -16.34
C HIS A 157 -9.55 4.57 -15.20
N GLN A 158 -10.34 5.01 -14.22
CA GLN A 158 -9.84 5.74 -13.05
C GLN A 158 -10.36 5.08 -11.77
N PRO A 159 -9.50 4.39 -11.01
CA PRO A 159 -9.88 3.83 -9.72
C PRO A 159 -10.21 4.93 -8.70
N ASN A 160 -11.03 4.61 -7.72
CA ASN A 160 -11.23 5.48 -6.56
C ASN A 160 -9.95 5.53 -5.72
N LEU A 161 -9.34 6.70 -5.58
CA LEU A 161 -8.17 6.88 -4.73
C LEU A 161 -8.58 7.07 -3.27
N LYS A 162 -7.91 6.38 -2.34
CA LYS A 162 -8.06 6.60 -0.90
C LYS A 162 -6.72 6.82 -0.22
N PHE A 163 -6.70 7.72 0.76
CA PHE A 163 -5.50 8.16 1.47
C PHE A 163 -5.67 7.97 2.98
N PRO A 164 -5.71 6.73 3.48
CA PRO A 164 -6.01 6.48 4.89
C PRO A 164 -4.95 7.04 5.85
N LYS A 165 -3.69 7.16 5.41
CA LYS A 165 -2.61 7.77 6.20
C LYS A 165 -2.82 9.22 6.64
N LYS A 166 -3.78 9.94 6.04
CA LYS A 166 -4.19 11.27 6.55
C LYS A 166 -4.79 11.21 7.97
N TYR A 167 -5.23 10.03 8.41
CA TYR A 167 -5.84 9.84 9.74
C TYR A 167 -4.85 9.36 10.81
N TYR A 168 -3.77 8.69 10.42
CA TYR A 168 -2.83 8.05 11.36
C TYR A 168 -1.34 8.36 11.09
N GLY A 169 -1.04 9.23 10.13
CA GLY A 169 0.33 9.55 9.72
C GLY A 169 0.97 8.48 8.85
N HIS A 170 2.23 8.71 8.48
CA HIS A 170 3.08 7.78 7.74
C HIS A 170 3.66 6.74 8.71
N LEU A 171 3.27 5.48 8.55
CA LEU A 171 3.65 4.38 9.46
C LEU A 171 4.91 3.63 8.99
N TYR A 172 5.63 4.16 8.00
CA TYR A 172 6.85 3.56 7.42
C TYR A 172 6.76 2.04 7.27
N GLY A 173 7.52 1.28 8.07
CA GLY A 173 7.60 -0.17 8.00
C GLY A 173 6.25 -0.89 8.15
N ALA A 174 5.27 -0.29 8.84
CA ALA A 174 3.93 -0.84 9.02
C ALA A 174 2.91 -0.38 7.96
N GLN A 175 3.30 0.48 7.01
CA GLN A 175 2.33 1.13 6.11
C GLN A 175 1.65 0.14 5.16
N ALA A 176 2.42 -0.66 4.43
CA ALA A 176 1.86 -1.56 3.41
C ALA A 176 0.80 -2.53 3.99
N SER A 177 1.08 -3.15 5.13
CA SER A 177 0.12 -4.03 5.80
C SER A 177 -1.09 -3.28 6.35
N THR A 178 -0.91 -2.04 6.82
CA THR A 178 -2.02 -1.20 7.29
C THR A 178 -2.94 -0.79 6.13
N ASP A 179 -2.35 -0.42 4.99
CA ASP A 179 -3.10 -0.03 3.79
C ASP A 179 -3.85 -1.24 3.19
N VAL A 180 -3.29 -2.46 3.26
CA VAL A 180 -4.03 -3.68 2.91
C VAL A 180 -5.25 -3.87 3.82
N ILE A 181 -5.10 -3.74 5.14
CA ILE A 181 -6.24 -3.82 6.07
C ILE A 181 -7.27 -2.74 5.76
N ALA A 182 -6.84 -1.50 5.50
CA ALA A 182 -7.72 -0.40 5.14
C ALA A 182 -8.49 -0.70 3.84
N ALA A 183 -7.81 -1.22 2.82
CA ALA A 183 -8.43 -1.61 1.56
C ALA A 183 -9.48 -2.71 1.76
N ILE A 184 -9.20 -3.74 2.56
CA ILE A 184 -10.18 -4.78 2.92
C ILE A 184 -11.41 -4.16 3.59
N LEU A 185 -11.21 -3.23 4.53
CA LEU A 185 -12.31 -2.53 5.20
C LEU A 185 -13.11 -1.64 4.23
N TYR A 186 -12.46 -0.97 3.27
CA TYR A 186 -13.16 -0.20 2.24
C TYR A 186 -14.02 -1.11 1.36
N LEU A 187 -13.47 -2.24 0.89
CA LEU A 187 -14.18 -3.23 0.07
C LEU A 187 -15.37 -3.85 0.83
N LYS A 188 -15.21 -4.17 2.11
CA LYS A 188 -16.28 -4.74 2.94
C LYS A 188 -17.44 -3.76 3.16
N ASN A 189 -17.16 -2.46 3.27
CA ASN A 189 -18.17 -1.42 3.50
C ASN A 189 -18.69 -0.77 2.20
N ALA A 190 -18.36 -1.34 1.04
CA ALA A 190 -18.50 -0.69 -0.24
C ALA A 190 -19.94 -0.59 -0.77
N ASP A 191 -20.93 -1.26 -0.13
CA ASP A 191 -22.36 -1.09 -0.40
C ASP A 191 -22.83 0.38 -0.31
N LYS A 192 -22.01 1.27 0.27
CA LYS A 192 -22.24 2.72 0.35
C LYS A 192 -21.45 3.58 -0.65
N ASN A 193 -20.45 3.05 -1.38
CA ASN A 193 -19.38 3.87 -1.98
C ASN A 193 -18.94 3.50 -3.42
N SER A 194 -19.73 2.80 -4.23
CA SER A 194 -19.46 2.50 -5.66
C SER A 194 -18.21 1.66 -5.98
N ILE A 195 -17.44 1.25 -4.97
CA ILE A 195 -16.32 0.31 -5.07
C ILE A 195 -16.92 -1.10 -5.11
N LYS A 196 -16.53 -1.95 -6.06
CA LYS A 196 -17.24 -3.23 -6.26
C LYS A 196 -16.52 -4.40 -5.60
N THR A 197 -15.30 -4.69 -6.02
CA THR A 197 -14.66 -5.97 -5.61
C THR A 197 -13.15 -5.91 -5.45
N ARG A 198 -12.41 -5.01 -6.13
CA ARG A 198 -10.95 -5.14 -6.22
C ARG A 198 -10.20 -3.87 -5.85
N ALA A 199 -9.06 -4.06 -5.17
CA ALA A 199 -8.17 -2.97 -4.80
C ALA A 199 -6.72 -3.24 -5.19
N LEU A 200 -6.00 -2.17 -5.55
CA LEU A 200 -4.56 -2.16 -5.76
C LEU A 200 -3.91 -1.25 -4.70
N ILE A 201 -2.95 -1.78 -3.95
CA ILE A 201 -2.22 -1.05 -2.92
C ILE A 201 -0.78 -0.89 -3.40
N ASN A 202 -0.25 0.33 -3.33
CA ASN A 202 1.14 0.62 -3.67
C ASN A 202 1.90 1.16 -2.46
N ASN A 203 3.17 0.77 -2.39
CA ASN A 203 4.11 1.27 -1.41
C ASN A 203 5.50 1.34 -2.05
N ARG A 204 6.29 2.35 -1.68
CA ARG A 204 7.58 2.60 -2.31
C ARG A 204 8.60 3.05 -1.30
N SER A 205 9.79 2.43 -1.27
CA SER A 205 10.91 2.86 -0.43
C SER A 205 11.64 4.08 -1.00
N LYS A 206 12.47 4.71 -0.17
CA LYS A 206 13.39 5.79 -0.57
C LYS A 206 14.42 5.30 -1.60
N GLU A 207 14.85 4.05 -1.45
CA GLU A 207 15.81 3.36 -2.32
C GLU A 207 15.18 2.80 -3.62
N GLY A 208 13.91 3.12 -3.90
CA GLY A 208 13.26 2.76 -5.17
C GLY A 208 12.65 1.36 -5.20
N ILE A 209 12.57 0.64 -4.08
CA ILE A 209 11.85 -0.62 -4.01
C ILE A 209 10.35 -0.31 -4.11
N ASN A 210 9.69 -0.80 -5.15
CA ASN A 210 8.23 -0.71 -5.24
C ASN A 210 7.61 -2.03 -4.77
N VAL A 211 6.44 -1.90 -4.16
CA VAL A 211 5.56 -3.01 -3.77
C VAL A 211 4.17 -2.68 -4.28
N SER A 212 3.55 -3.62 -4.99
CA SER A 212 2.17 -3.50 -5.46
C SER A 212 1.41 -4.77 -5.07
N ILE A 213 0.23 -4.61 -4.47
CA ILE A 213 -0.57 -5.70 -3.92
C ILE A 213 -1.98 -5.61 -4.50
N ALA A 214 -2.42 -6.66 -5.19
CA ALA A 214 -3.78 -6.77 -5.71
C ALA A 214 -4.60 -7.66 -4.77
N ILE A 215 -5.73 -7.14 -4.31
CA ILE A 215 -6.67 -7.87 -3.45
C ILE A 215 -8.08 -7.88 -4.05
N GLU A 216 -8.83 -8.93 -3.74
CA GLU A 216 -10.20 -9.14 -4.18
C GLU A 216 -11.07 -9.47 -2.97
N LYS A 217 -12.25 -8.85 -2.90
CA LYS A 217 -13.29 -9.19 -1.93
C LYS A 217 -13.84 -10.57 -2.25
N ILE A 218 -13.98 -11.41 -1.22
CA ILE A 218 -14.71 -12.67 -1.29
C ILE A 218 -16.14 -12.43 -0.82
N ASP A 219 -17.11 -12.96 -1.56
CA ASP A 219 -18.55 -12.87 -1.27
C ASP A 219 -19.01 -13.90 -0.22
#